data_AF-A0AAV6C4V6-F1
#
_entry.id   AF-A0AAV6C4V6-F1
#
_cell.length_a   1.000
_cell.length_b   1.000
_cell.length_c   1.000
_cell.angle_alpha   90.00
_cell.angle_beta   90.00
_cell.angle_gamma   90.00
#
_symmetry.space_group_name_H-M   'P 1'
#
loop_
_entity.id
_entity.type
_entity.pdbx_description
1 polymer ?
#
loop_
_entity_poly.entity_id
_entity_poly.type
_entity_poly.pdbx_seq_one_letter_code
_entity_poly.pdbx_strand_id
1 'polypeptide(L)'
;MAEKLVIVGLLPEVVAIGPSEQVCWVSDAGQLKIEFDPNRCPFASNMFQAPAGMRLLSGTPRPGSNPGSYRYRLWLNEQIIGGGEVLLRDK
;
A
#
# COMPACT_ATOMS: atom_id res chain seq x y z
N MET A 1 -0.43 34.17 8.38
CA MET A 1 0.70 33.41 8.95
C MET A 1 0.85 32.15 8.09
N ALA A 2 2.05 31.82 7.61
CA ALA A 2 2.24 30.67 6.72
C ALA A 2 2.57 29.42 7.53
N GLU A 3 1.76 28.38 7.37
CA GLU A 3 1.93 27.08 8.05
C GLU A 3 2.76 26.14 7.16
N LYS A 4 3.47 25.20 7.77
CA LYS A 4 4.12 24.08 7.08
C LYS A 4 3.48 22.78 7.54
N LEU A 5 3.04 21.96 6.59
CA LEU A 5 2.47 20.65 6.87
C LEU A 5 3.57 19.68 7.34
N VAL A 6 3.39 19.11 8.52
CA VAL A 6 4.23 18.03 9.07
C VAL A 6 3.34 16.81 9.25
N ILE A 7 3.69 15.71 8.59
CA ILE A 7 2.96 14.44 8.67
C ILE A 7 3.77 13.49 9.54
N VAL A 8 3.17 12.98 10.61
CA VAL A 8 3.79 12.05 11.56
C VAL A 8 3.01 10.75 11.52
N GLY A 9 3.69 9.63 11.23
CA GLY A 9 3.05 8.31 11.17
C GLY A 9 4.09 7.20 10.98
N LEU A 10 3.69 5.95 11.29
CA LEU A 10 4.51 4.76 11.08
C LEU A 10 4.30 4.23 9.66
N LEU A 11 5.39 4.06 8.92
CA LEU A 11 5.38 3.57 7.55
C LEU A 11 5.84 2.10 7.51
N PRO A 12 5.03 1.17 7.01
CA PRO A 12 5.47 -0.21 6.84
C PRO A 12 6.48 -0.29 5.67
N GLU A 13 7.72 -0.69 5.98
CA GLU A 13 8.78 -0.80 4.97
C GLU A 13 8.63 -2.05 4.10
N VAL A 14 8.55 -3.24 4.70
CA VAL A 14 8.37 -4.52 3.98
C VAL A 14 7.35 -5.39 4.69
N VAL A 15 6.32 -5.84 3.96
CA VAL A 15 5.31 -6.79 4.44
C VAL A 15 5.41 -8.06 3.60
N ALA A 16 5.73 -9.18 4.23
CA ALA A 16 5.73 -10.47 3.56
C ALA A 16 4.34 -11.12 3.60
N ILE A 17 3.86 -11.61 2.45
CA ILE A 17 2.59 -12.34 2.35
C ILE A 17 2.76 -13.62 1.52
N GLY A 18 1.95 -14.64 1.83
CA GLY A 18 1.75 -15.81 1.00
C GLY A 18 0.61 -15.63 -0.02
N PRO A 19 0.40 -16.61 -0.92
CA PRO A 19 -0.57 -16.49 -2.02
C PRO A 19 -2.04 -16.39 -1.59
N SER A 20 -2.37 -16.80 -0.37
CA SER A 20 -3.74 -16.75 0.19
C SER A 20 -3.92 -15.62 1.21
N GLU A 21 -2.91 -14.78 1.38
CA GLU A 21 -2.92 -13.65 2.30
C GLU A 21 -3.16 -12.34 1.53
N GLN A 22 -3.50 -11.28 2.25
CA GLN A 22 -3.67 -9.95 1.70
C GLN A 22 -3.09 -8.92 2.65
N VAL A 23 -2.70 -7.76 2.11
CA VAL A 23 -2.25 -6.63 2.91
C VAL A 23 -3.46 -5.78 3.30
N CYS A 24 -3.45 -5.33 4.55
CA CYS A 24 -4.43 -4.38 5.08
C CYS A 24 -3.68 -3.12 5.49
N TRP A 25 -3.97 -2.00 4.85
CA TRP A 25 -3.50 -0.69 5.27
C TRP A 25 -4.62 0.07 5.98
N VAL A 26 -4.27 0.88 6.97
CA VAL A 26 -5.21 1.74 7.69
C VAL A 26 -4.47 3.01 8.12
N SER A 27 -5.15 4.15 8.04
CA SER A 27 -4.67 5.42 8.58
C SER A 27 -5.88 6.23 9.04
N ASP A 28 -5.80 6.83 10.22
CA ASP A 28 -6.75 7.79 10.76
C ASP A 28 -6.44 9.24 10.37
N ALA A 29 -5.26 9.48 9.78
CA ALA A 29 -4.74 10.81 9.49
C ALA A 29 -5.33 11.47 8.22
N GLY A 30 -6.06 10.73 7.38
CA GLY A 30 -6.60 11.26 6.12
C GLY A 30 -7.02 10.20 5.11
N GLN A 31 -7.33 10.66 3.90
CA GLN A 31 -7.61 9.77 2.77
C GLN A 31 -6.33 9.05 2.37
N LEU A 32 -6.34 7.73 2.56
CA LEU A 32 -5.22 6.85 2.27
C LEU A 32 -5.30 6.38 0.83
N LYS A 33 -4.17 6.44 0.11
CA LYS A 33 -4.03 5.88 -1.23
C LYS A 33 -2.72 5.08 -1.36
N ILE A 34 -2.83 3.87 -1.90
CA ILE A 34 -1.71 2.95 -2.15
C ILE A 34 -1.58 2.75 -3.65
N GLU A 35 -0.39 3.03 -4.18
CA GLU A 35 -0.12 3.00 -5.61
C GLU A 35 1.07 2.10 -5.96
N PHE A 36 0.80 0.98 -6.62
CA PHE A 36 1.82 0.17 -7.25
C PHE A 36 2.12 0.67 -8.66
N ASP A 37 3.32 0.35 -9.15
CA ASP A 37 3.61 0.46 -10.57
C ASP A 37 2.61 -0.40 -11.37
N PRO A 38 1.94 0.16 -12.40
CA PRO A 38 0.94 -0.58 -13.19
C PRO A 38 1.47 -1.87 -13.83
N ASN A 39 2.75 -1.90 -14.20
CA ASN A 39 3.41 -3.06 -14.79
C ASN A 39 4.00 -4.01 -13.74
N ARG A 40 4.02 -3.61 -12.46
CA ARG A 40 4.65 -4.35 -11.37
C ARG A 40 3.77 -4.34 -10.10
N CYS A 41 2.57 -4.90 -10.25
CA CYS A 41 1.62 -5.13 -9.15
C CYS A 41 1.21 -6.61 -9.10
N PRO A 42 1.14 -7.25 -7.92
CA PRO A 42 0.65 -8.61 -7.80
C PRO A 42 -0.87 -8.68 -7.68
N PHE A 43 -1.56 -7.57 -7.46
CA PHE A 43 -2.99 -7.53 -7.13
C PHE A 43 -3.88 -7.16 -8.33
N ALA A 44 -5.20 -7.32 -8.17
CA ALA A 44 -6.17 -7.02 -9.21
C ALA A 44 -6.20 -5.55 -9.65
N SER A 45 -5.92 -4.63 -8.71
CA SER A 45 -5.73 -3.20 -8.95
C SER A 45 -4.30 -2.81 -8.58
N ASN A 46 -3.73 -1.82 -9.27
CA ASN A 46 -2.50 -1.15 -8.82
C ASN A 46 -2.80 0.10 -7.98
N MET A 47 -4.07 0.49 -7.85
CA MET A 47 -4.53 1.64 -7.09
C MET A 47 -5.58 1.22 -6.06
N PHE A 48 -5.35 1.58 -4.81
CA PHE A 48 -6.28 1.35 -3.70
C PHE A 48 -6.49 2.65 -2.96
N GLN A 49 -7.73 2.98 -2.58
CA GLN A 49 -8.05 4.18 -1.81
C GLN A 49 -9.11 3.90 -0.75
N ALA A 50 -8.95 4.52 0.43
CA ALA A 50 -9.94 4.51 1.50
C ALA A 50 -9.94 5.85 2.25
N PRO A 51 -11.10 6.27 2.79
CA PRO A 51 -11.14 7.41 3.71
C PRO A 51 -10.46 7.06 5.04
N ALA A 52 -10.23 8.09 5.86
CA ALA A 52 -9.62 7.94 7.19
C ALA A 52 -10.38 6.93 8.06
N GLY A 53 -9.62 6.11 8.79
CA GLY A 53 -10.12 5.08 9.71
C GLY A 53 -10.66 3.81 9.03
N MET A 54 -10.78 3.77 7.70
CA MET A 54 -11.21 2.58 6.98
C MET A 54 -10.03 1.67 6.60
N ARG A 55 -10.29 0.37 6.65
CA ARG A 55 -9.33 -0.65 6.18
C ARG A 55 -9.32 -0.66 4.67
N LEU A 56 -8.12 -0.52 4.10
CA LEU A 56 -7.84 -0.66 2.69
C LEU A 56 -7.21 -2.03 2.44
N LEU A 57 -7.91 -2.88 1.70
CA LEU A 57 -7.53 -4.28 1.49
C LEU A 57 -7.02 -4.48 0.06
N SER A 58 -5.88 -5.14 -0.10
CA SER A 58 -5.33 -5.46 -1.43
C SER A 58 -6.11 -6.52 -2.20
N GLY A 59 -6.86 -7.37 -1.49
CA GLY A 59 -7.21 -8.69 -1.97
C GLY A 59 -5.99 -9.62 -2.05
N THR A 60 -6.21 -10.89 -2.38
CA THR A 60 -5.11 -11.84 -2.57
C THR A 60 -4.32 -11.51 -3.85
N PRO A 61 -3.03 -11.84 -3.91
CA PRO A 61 -2.27 -11.83 -5.15
C PRO A 61 -2.99 -12.59 -6.27
N ARG A 62 -2.85 -12.12 -7.51
CA ARG A 62 -3.38 -12.80 -8.69
C ARG A 62 -2.70 -14.16 -8.86
N PRO A 63 -3.44 -15.21 -9.25
CA PRO A 63 -2.85 -16.49 -9.61
C PRO A 63 -1.74 -16.30 -10.65
N GLY A 64 -0.60 -16.96 -10.46
CA GLY A 64 0.56 -16.84 -11.35
C GLY A 64 1.41 -15.58 -11.14
N SER A 65 1.15 -14.76 -10.11
CA SER A 65 2.08 -13.69 -9.71
C SER A 65 3.41 -14.30 -9.27
N ASN A 66 4.51 -13.80 -9.84
CA ASN A 66 5.85 -14.28 -9.50
C ASN A 66 6.19 -13.93 -8.04
N PRO A 67 6.82 -14.84 -7.27
CA PRO A 67 7.39 -14.48 -5.99
C PRO A 67 8.38 -13.32 -6.13
N GLY A 68 8.41 -12.43 -5.14
CA GLY A 68 9.33 -11.30 -5.13
C GLY A 68 8.75 -10.02 -4.56
N SER A 69 9.49 -8.94 -4.83
CA SER A 69 9.29 -7.62 -4.25
C SER A 69 8.44 -6.71 -5.13
N TYR A 70 7.37 -6.19 -4.53
CA TYR A 70 6.41 -5.27 -5.15
C TYR A 70 6.33 -3.97 -4.37
N ARG A 71 6.96 -2.92 -4.88
CA ARG A 71 7.00 -1.60 -4.23
C ARG A 71 5.76 -0.79 -4.58
N TYR A 72 5.32 0.03 -3.63
CA TYR A 72 4.23 0.97 -3.80
C TYR A 72 4.56 2.35 -3.21
N ARG A 73 3.90 3.39 -3.71
CA ARG A 73 3.84 4.72 -3.12
C ARG A 73 2.67 4.83 -2.17
N LEU A 74 2.92 5.51 -1.04
CA LEU A 74 1.92 5.81 -0.04
C LEU A 74 1.54 7.29 -0.14
N TRP A 75 0.24 7.53 -0.24
CA TRP A 75 -0.34 8.86 -0.35
C TRP A 75 -1.30 9.12 0.81
N LEU A 76 -1.28 10.35 1.32
CA LEU A 76 -2.25 10.85 2.29
C LEU A 76 -2.75 12.21 1.81
N ASN A 77 -4.07 12.35 1.63
CA ASN A 77 -4.70 13.59 1.15
C ASN A 77 -4.00 14.17 -0.11
N GLU A 78 -3.75 13.33 -1.12
CA GLU A 78 -3.07 13.68 -2.38
C GLU A 78 -1.58 14.07 -2.26
N GLN A 79 -0.96 13.92 -1.09
CA GLN A 79 0.48 14.08 -0.92
C GLN A 79 1.19 12.73 -0.81
N ILE A 80 2.29 12.54 -1.54
CA ILE A 80 3.17 11.39 -1.34
C ILE A 80 3.89 11.56 0.00
N ILE A 81 3.71 10.59 0.90
CA ILE A 81 4.33 10.61 2.23
C ILE A 81 5.41 9.53 2.39
N GLY A 82 5.52 8.61 1.43
CA GLY A 82 6.56 7.59 1.43
C GLY A 82 6.25 6.46 0.46
N GLY A 83 6.82 5.30 0.74
CA GLY A 83 6.55 4.07 0.04
C GLY A 83 6.74 2.87 0.95
N GLY A 84 6.32 1.71 0.47
CA GLY A 84 6.54 0.44 1.14
C GLY A 84 6.67 -0.67 0.12
N GLU A 85 6.82 -1.88 0.62
CA GLU A 85 7.10 -3.05 -0.19
C GLU A 85 6.26 -4.23 0.28
N VAL A 86 5.70 -4.96 -0.67
CA VAL A 86 5.08 -6.27 -0.44
C VAL A 86 6.02 -7.32 -0.99
N LEU A 87 6.50 -8.21 -0.12
CA LEU A 87 7.27 -9.39 -0.48
C LEU A 87 6.33 -10.57 -0.63
N LEU A 88 6.02 -10.95 -1.87
CA LEU A 88 5.25 -12.16 -2.15
C LEU A 88 6.16 -13.38 -2.02
N ARG A 89 5.87 -14.23 -1.04
CA ARG A 89 6.57 -15.51 -0.84
C ARG A 89 5.98 -16.56 -1.76
N ASP A 90 6.83 -17.53 -2.12
CA ASP A 90 6.35 -18.76 -2.73
C ASP A 90 5.53 -19.58 -1.70
N LYS A 91 4.75 -20.55 -2.20
CA LYS A 91 3.99 -21.47 -1.34
C LYS A 91 4.88 -22.29 -0.40
#